data_AF-A0A497AFE8-F1
#
_entry.id   AF-A0A497AFE8-F1
#
_cell.length_a   1.000
_cell.length_b   1.000
_cell.length_c   1.000
_cell.angle_alpha   90.00
_cell.angle_beta   90.00
_cell.angle_gamma   90.00
#
_symmetry.space_group_name_H-M   'P 1'
#
loop_
_entity.id
_entity.type
_entity.pdbx_description
1 polymer ?
#
loop_
_entity_poly.entity_id
_entity_poly.type
_entity_poly.pdbx_seq_one_letter_code
_entity_poly.pdbx_strand_id
1 'polypeptide(L)'
;GENVPTGLEDHPVVNVSHADAEAYCRWLSQFTGEHYRLPTEAEWEKAARGGLPETRHYPWRGDWHLGICNTEELNRNSTTPVYKFEPTNQSPFGVVDMAGNVWEWTASWYQKYPGSPHESRKYGQKFRVVRGGSWDYPAQSARISCRGRYKPDERRAYLGFRAALETPLQKVDAAPEEPPKPKDAEPGIPKKQRPLQPKDIDHVKLRQLIIDYFDKEELRTLCFDLEVDYDSLRGEGKAAKARDLVAYFKRNRSISELAEACRQRRSHVSW
;
A
#
# COMPACT_ATOMS: atom_id res chain seq x y z
N GLY A 1 -11.56 -33.90 1.18
CA GLY A 1 -12.05 -32.59 1.64
C GLY A 1 -13.12 -32.18 0.67
N GLU A 2 -14.38 -32.35 1.04
CA GLU A 2 -15.51 -32.04 0.14
C GLU A 2 -16.38 -30.90 0.67
N ASN A 3 -16.13 -30.43 1.91
CA ASN A 3 -16.89 -29.35 2.51
C ASN A 3 -15.97 -28.22 2.97
N VAL A 4 -16.26 -27.01 2.52
CA VAL A 4 -15.72 -25.78 3.12
C VAL A 4 -16.19 -25.74 4.59
N PRO A 5 -15.31 -25.44 5.56
CA PRO A 5 -15.74 -25.34 6.96
C PRO A 5 -16.85 -24.30 7.11
N THR A 6 -17.93 -24.66 7.78
CA THR A 6 -19.09 -23.78 7.98
C THR A 6 -18.69 -22.48 8.66
N GLY A 7 -19.07 -21.35 8.07
CA GLY A 7 -18.77 -20.01 8.55
C GLY A 7 -17.39 -19.47 8.15
N LEU A 8 -16.60 -20.21 7.37
CA LEU A 8 -15.29 -19.80 6.86
C LEU A 8 -15.27 -19.70 5.32
N GLU A 9 -16.43 -19.58 4.69
CA GLU A 9 -16.58 -19.57 3.23
C GLU A 9 -15.84 -18.41 2.56
N ASP A 10 -15.86 -17.25 3.23
CA ASP A 10 -15.19 -16.02 2.76
C ASP A 10 -13.82 -15.81 3.43
N HIS A 11 -13.30 -16.78 4.18
CA HIS A 11 -11.97 -16.68 4.79
C HIS A 11 -10.89 -17.12 3.78
N PRO A 12 -9.66 -16.58 3.87
CA PRO A 12 -8.56 -17.07 3.06
C PRO A 12 -8.29 -18.54 3.37
N VAL A 13 -8.07 -19.34 2.32
CA VAL A 13 -7.67 -20.74 2.47
C VAL A 13 -6.28 -20.81 3.13
N VAL A 14 -6.16 -21.70 4.11
CA VAL A 14 -4.91 -21.95 4.85
C VAL A 14 -4.64 -23.45 4.96
N ASN A 15 -3.56 -23.85 5.65
CA ASN A 15 -3.11 -25.24 5.75
C ASN A 15 -2.78 -25.88 4.38
N VAL A 16 -2.35 -25.04 3.44
CA VAL A 16 -1.91 -25.45 2.10
C VAL A 16 -0.39 -25.36 2.01
N SER A 17 0.20 -26.38 1.40
CA SER A 17 1.61 -26.41 1.03
C SER A 17 1.82 -25.58 -0.24
N HIS A 18 3.07 -25.27 -0.57
CA HIS A 18 3.40 -24.60 -1.83
C HIS A 18 2.92 -25.41 -3.04
N ALA A 19 3.03 -26.74 -2.96
CA ALA A 19 2.61 -27.64 -4.04
C ALA A 19 1.09 -27.63 -4.26
N ASP A 20 0.28 -27.51 -3.20
CA ASP A 20 -1.18 -27.41 -3.38
C ASP A 20 -1.55 -26.06 -3.99
N ALA A 21 -0.89 -24.97 -3.56
CA ALA A 21 -1.13 -23.64 -4.10
C ALA A 21 -0.79 -23.57 -5.60
N GLU A 22 0.33 -24.18 -6.01
CA GLU A 22 0.66 -24.35 -7.44
C GLU A 22 -0.32 -25.27 -8.17
N ALA A 23 -0.77 -26.36 -7.54
CA ALA A 23 -1.76 -27.26 -8.13
C ALA A 23 -3.10 -26.55 -8.37
N TYR A 24 -3.54 -25.72 -7.43
CA TYR A 24 -4.72 -24.88 -7.59
C TYR A 24 -4.55 -23.90 -8.75
N CYS A 25 -3.40 -23.23 -8.86
CA CYS A 25 -3.15 -22.33 -9.99
C CYS A 25 -3.18 -23.07 -11.34
N ARG A 26 -2.61 -24.28 -11.41
CA ARG A 26 -2.68 -25.13 -12.63
C ARG A 26 -4.12 -25.55 -12.95
N TRP A 27 -4.88 -25.97 -11.95
CA TRP A 27 -6.29 -26.30 -12.12
C TRP A 27 -7.09 -25.08 -12.61
N LEU A 28 -6.91 -23.92 -11.99
CA LEU A 28 -7.56 -22.68 -12.37
C LEU A 28 -7.20 -22.29 -13.81
N SER A 29 -5.95 -22.53 -14.21
CA SER A 29 -5.51 -22.31 -15.59
C SER A 29 -6.25 -23.19 -16.59
N GLN A 30 -6.38 -24.48 -16.29
CA GLN A 30 -7.13 -25.42 -17.14
C GLN A 30 -8.62 -25.07 -17.19
N PHE A 31 -9.18 -24.65 -16.06
CA PHE A 31 -10.60 -24.33 -15.93
C PHE A 31 -10.97 -23.05 -16.69
N THR A 32 -10.11 -22.03 -16.65
CA THR A 32 -10.39 -20.72 -17.26
C THR A 32 -9.84 -20.59 -18.69
N GLY A 33 -8.85 -21.39 -19.07
CA GLY A 33 -8.10 -21.24 -20.32
C GLY A 33 -6.99 -20.17 -20.25
N GLU A 34 -6.83 -19.51 -19.12
CA GLU A 34 -5.84 -18.44 -18.89
C GLU A 34 -4.64 -18.97 -18.08
N HIS A 35 -3.48 -18.31 -18.13
CA HIS A 35 -2.29 -18.80 -17.43
C HIS A 35 -2.17 -18.25 -15.99
N TYR A 36 -2.62 -19.02 -15.00
CA TYR A 36 -2.49 -18.71 -13.58
C TYR A 36 -1.28 -19.38 -12.93
N ARG A 37 -0.59 -18.64 -12.06
CA ARG A 37 0.55 -19.12 -11.27
C ARG A 37 0.62 -18.42 -9.92
N LEU A 38 1.51 -18.85 -9.04
CA LEU A 38 1.88 -18.03 -7.88
C LEU A 38 2.64 -16.77 -8.35
N PRO A 39 2.45 -15.61 -7.68
CA PRO A 39 3.30 -14.45 -7.92
C PRO A 39 4.74 -14.76 -7.53
N THR A 40 5.70 -14.18 -8.22
CA THR A 40 7.06 -14.06 -7.70
C THR A 40 7.07 -13.13 -6.49
N GLU A 41 8.11 -13.23 -5.65
CA GLU A 41 8.31 -12.30 -4.55
C GLU A 41 8.31 -10.84 -5.01
N ALA A 42 8.93 -10.56 -6.16
CA ALA A 42 9.04 -9.21 -6.71
C ALA A 42 7.69 -8.68 -7.20
N GLU A 43 6.90 -9.50 -7.88
CA GLU A 43 5.54 -9.13 -8.30
C GLU A 43 4.63 -8.89 -7.11
N TRP A 44 4.72 -9.73 -6.08
CA TRP A 44 3.97 -9.54 -4.84
C TRP A 44 4.32 -8.21 -4.18
N GLU A 45 5.61 -7.91 -4.04
CA GLU A 45 6.04 -6.65 -3.44
C GLU A 45 5.61 -5.44 -4.28
N LYS A 46 5.70 -5.56 -5.61
CA LYS A 46 5.25 -4.51 -6.52
C LYS A 46 3.75 -4.28 -6.41
N ALA A 47 2.94 -5.33 -6.28
CA ALA A 47 1.51 -5.22 -6.05
C ALA A 47 1.21 -4.54 -4.70
N ALA A 48 1.91 -4.91 -3.63
CA ALA A 48 1.72 -4.34 -2.30
C ALA A 48 2.13 -2.86 -2.23
N ARG A 49 3.32 -2.54 -2.76
CA ARG A 49 3.91 -1.20 -2.71
C ARG A 49 3.27 -0.25 -3.71
N GLY A 50 2.94 -0.75 -4.91
CA GLY A 50 2.49 0.03 -6.05
C GLY A 50 3.49 1.12 -6.44
N GLY A 51 3.16 2.35 -6.07
CA GLY A 51 3.98 3.57 -6.26
C GLY A 51 4.29 4.33 -4.96
N LEU A 52 4.12 3.70 -3.79
CA LEU A 52 4.49 4.30 -2.51
C LEU A 52 6.02 4.39 -2.37
N PRO A 53 6.54 5.40 -1.67
CA PRO A 53 7.98 5.54 -1.46
C PRO A 53 8.53 4.39 -0.60
N GLU A 54 9.83 4.12 -0.70
CA GLU A 54 10.51 3.05 0.07
C GLU A 54 10.41 3.23 1.59
N THR A 55 10.23 4.47 2.06
CA THR A 55 9.99 4.81 3.47
C THR A 55 8.65 4.27 3.99
N ARG A 56 7.76 3.83 3.09
CA ARG A 56 6.46 3.32 3.45
C ARG A 56 6.53 1.83 3.79
N HIS A 57 6.04 1.50 4.99
CA HIS A 57 6.09 0.13 5.50
C HIS A 57 4.87 -0.72 5.17
N TYR A 58 3.71 -0.12 4.88
CA TYR A 58 2.43 -0.82 4.69
C TYR A 58 1.77 -0.42 3.36
N PRO A 59 0.90 -1.27 2.78
CA PRO A 59 0.33 -1.07 1.44
C PRO A 59 -0.60 0.15 1.33
N TRP A 60 -1.10 0.69 2.44
CA TRP A 60 -1.95 1.88 2.46
C TRP A 60 -1.15 3.18 2.69
N ARG A 61 -1.85 4.33 2.70
CA ARG A 61 -1.33 5.65 3.08
C ARG A 61 -1.69 5.96 4.55
N GLY A 62 -0.82 6.67 5.28
CA GLY A 62 -1.06 7.05 6.69
C GLY A 62 -0.62 5.99 7.72
N ASP A 63 -0.33 6.34 8.96
CA ASP A 63 0.38 5.41 9.84
C ASP A 63 -0.38 4.13 10.21
N TRP A 64 0.38 3.12 10.63
CA TRP A 64 -0.22 1.91 11.19
C TRP A 64 -1.02 2.27 12.43
N HIS A 65 -2.19 1.66 12.58
CA HIS A 65 -2.98 1.66 13.80
C HIS A 65 -3.71 0.33 13.94
N LEU A 66 -4.09 -0.01 15.17
CA LEU A 66 -4.85 -1.22 15.45
C LEU A 66 -6.17 -1.20 14.68
N GLY A 67 -6.50 -2.32 14.02
CA GLY A 67 -7.76 -2.45 13.29
C GLY A 67 -7.71 -2.16 11.79
N ILE A 68 -6.54 -1.86 11.22
CA ILE A 68 -6.38 -1.71 9.76
C ILE A 68 -6.07 -3.03 9.03
N CYS A 69 -5.61 -4.05 9.74
CA CYS A 69 -5.36 -5.39 9.20
C CYS A 69 -5.38 -6.44 10.31
N ASN A 70 -5.57 -7.70 9.94
CA ASN A 70 -5.56 -8.81 10.89
C ASN A 70 -4.13 -9.28 11.21
N THR A 71 -3.60 -8.79 12.33
CA THR A 71 -2.28 -9.14 12.89
C THR A 71 -2.46 -9.57 14.34
N GLU A 72 -1.41 -10.11 14.97
CA GLU A 72 -1.45 -10.60 16.36
C GLU A 72 -2.08 -9.57 17.32
N GLU A 73 -1.83 -8.29 17.09
CA GLU A 73 -2.34 -7.18 17.90
C GLU A 73 -3.87 -7.11 17.97
N LEU A 74 -4.61 -7.62 16.97
CA LEU A 74 -6.08 -7.70 17.00
C LEU A 74 -6.62 -8.87 17.83
N ASN A 75 -5.74 -9.80 18.22
CA ASN A 75 -6.01 -10.93 19.11
C ASN A 75 -7.26 -11.74 18.68
N ARG A 76 -7.44 -11.90 17.36
CA ARG A 76 -8.55 -12.70 16.77
C ARG A 76 -8.28 -14.20 16.87
N ASN A 77 -7.01 -14.59 16.93
CA ASN A 77 -6.54 -15.99 16.96
C ASN A 77 -7.10 -16.85 15.80
N SER A 78 -7.43 -16.20 14.67
CA SER A 78 -7.95 -16.81 13.46
C SER A 78 -7.88 -15.81 12.30
N THR A 79 -8.09 -16.32 11.09
CA THR A 79 -8.31 -15.47 9.90
C THR A 79 -9.60 -14.66 10.04
N THR A 80 -9.71 -13.60 9.25
CA THR A 80 -10.96 -12.85 9.04
C THR A 80 -11.43 -13.06 7.60
N PRO A 81 -12.72 -12.82 7.30
CA PRO A 81 -13.16 -12.77 5.91
C PRO A 81 -12.29 -11.85 5.07
N VAL A 82 -12.04 -12.21 3.81
CA VAL A 82 -11.40 -11.31 2.86
C VAL A 82 -12.22 -10.01 2.73
N TYR A 83 -11.55 -8.90 2.44
CA TYR A 83 -12.16 -7.55 2.38
C TYR A 83 -12.64 -6.97 3.72
N LYS A 84 -12.42 -7.64 4.86
CA LYS A 84 -12.91 -7.16 6.18
C LYS A 84 -12.41 -5.76 6.56
N PHE A 85 -11.21 -5.39 6.10
CA PHE A 85 -10.54 -4.14 6.43
C PHE A 85 -10.53 -3.14 5.27
N GLU A 86 -11.38 -3.34 4.28
CA GLU A 86 -11.48 -2.39 3.17
C GLU A 86 -12.36 -1.18 3.53
N PRO A 87 -12.07 0.00 2.95
CA PRO A 87 -11.05 0.27 1.91
C PRO A 87 -9.65 0.62 2.46
N THR A 88 -9.38 0.43 3.76
CA THR A 88 -8.16 0.93 4.39
C THR A 88 -6.96 0.00 4.23
N ASN A 89 -7.17 -1.30 4.02
CA ASN A 89 -6.10 -2.29 3.76
C ASN A 89 -5.79 -2.51 2.27
N GLN A 90 -5.83 -1.43 1.48
CA GLN A 90 -5.65 -1.50 0.03
C GLN A 90 -4.29 -0.94 -0.41
N SER A 91 -3.63 -1.67 -1.31
CA SER A 91 -2.47 -1.15 -2.06
C SER A 91 -2.86 -0.04 -3.05
N PRO A 92 -1.92 0.77 -3.56
CA PRO A 92 -2.23 1.79 -4.58
C PRO A 92 -2.79 1.23 -5.89
N PHE A 93 -2.62 -0.07 -6.15
CA PHE A 93 -3.19 -0.76 -7.30
C PHE A 93 -4.54 -1.42 -7.02
N GLY A 94 -5.10 -1.19 -5.84
CA GLY A 94 -6.40 -1.72 -5.47
C GLY A 94 -6.37 -3.14 -4.89
N VAL A 95 -5.18 -3.76 -4.78
CA VAL A 95 -5.04 -5.11 -4.22
C VAL A 95 -5.20 -5.06 -2.70
N VAL A 96 -6.16 -5.83 -2.21
CA VAL A 96 -6.60 -5.88 -0.80
C VAL A 96 -5.86 -6.95 -0.01
N ASP A 97 -5.88 -6.82 1.31
CA ASP A 97 -5.32 -7.79 2.25
C ASP A 97 -3.85 -8.12 1.96
N MET A 98 -3.09 -7.16 1.44
CA MET A 98 -1.65 -7.30 1.19
C MET A 98 -0.82 -7.22 2.49
N ALA A 99 -1.46 -6.94 3.62
CA ALA A 99 -0.88 -6.95 4.95
C ALA A 99 -1.83 -7.61 5.95
N GLY A 100 -1.31 -8.54 6.75
CA GLY A 100 -2.05 -9.32 7.73
C GLY A 100 -2.85 -10.47 7.11
N ASN A 101 -3.78 -11.00 7.91
CA ASN A 101 -4.61 -12.17 7.66
C ASN A 101 -3.79 -13.45 7.47
N VAL A 102 -3.13 -13.68 6.33
CA VAL A 102 -2.34 -14.88 6.08
C VAL A 102 -1.02 -14.57 5.40
N TRP A 103 0.01 -15.34 5.75
CA TRP A 103 1.22 -15.39 4.95
C TRP A 103 0.88 -15.99 3.60
N GLU A 104 1.40 -15.41 2.52
CA GLU A 104 1.08 -15.87 1.17
C GLU A 104 2.29 -16.49 0.50
N TRP A 105 2.14 -17.73 0.03
CA TRP A 105 3.14 -18.38 -0.82
C TRP A 105 3.45 -17.58 -2.08
N THR A 106 4.74 -17.51 -2.40
CA THR A 106 5.24 -16.99 -3.69
C THR A 106 6.02 -18.08 -4.42
N ALA A 107 6.15 -17.93 -5.74
CA ALA A 107 6.95 -18.83 -6.57
C ALA A 107 8.47 -18.72 -6.29
N SER A 108 8.93 -17.74 -5.51
CA SER A 108 10.36 -17.47 -5.33
C SER A 108 10.98 -18.33 -4.23
N TRP A 109 12.16 -18.88 -4.53
CA TRP A 109 13.03 -19.46 -3.50
C TRP A 109 13.61 -18.36 -2.61
N TYR A 110 13.82 -18.65 -1.33
CA TYR A 110 14.44 -17.72 -0.40
C TYR A 110 15.93 -17.56 -0.74
N GLN A 111 16.22 -16.52 -1.49
CA GLN A 111 17.56 -16.19 -1.96
C GLN A 111 17.98 -14.78 -1.54
N LYS A 112 19.27 -14.56 -1.67
CA LYS A 112 19.91 -13.27 -1.51
C LYS A 112 19.40 -12.29 -2.58
N TYR A 113 19.12 -11.05 -2.20
CA TYR A 113 18.80 -10.03 -3.20
C TYR A 113 20.05 -9.67 -4.02
N PRO A 114 19.91 -9.40 -5.33
CA PRO A 114 21.01 -8.92 -6.16
C PRO A 114 21.73 -7.73 -5.52
N GLY A 115 23.06 -7.80 -5.45
CA GLY A 115 23.90 -6.71 -4.89
C GLY A 115 23.91 -6.58 -3.36
N SER A 116 23.12 -7.35 -2.61
CA SER A 116 23.20 -7.33 -1.15
C SER A 116 24.55 -7.89 -0.68
N PRO A 117 25.19 -7.39 0.39
CA PRO A 117 26.35 -8.04 1.00
C PRO A 117 25.97 -9.12 2.02
N HIS A 118 24.68 -9.24 2.38
CA HIS A 118 24.24 -10.13 3.45
C HIS A 118 24.33 -11.61 3.05
N GLU A 119 24.85 -12.45 3.95
CA GLU A 119 24.96 -13.89 3.79
C GLU A 119 24.12 -14.63 4.81
N SER A 120 23.49 -15.74 4.39
CA SER A 120 22.65 -16.55 5.25
C SER A 120 22.69 -18.02 4.84
N ARG A 121 22.88 -18.92 5.81
CA ARG A 121 22.82 -20.38 5.59
C ARG A 121 21.44 -20.88 5.11
N LYS A 122 20.43 -20.01 5.21
CA LYS A 122 19.05 -20.26 4.82
C LYS A 122 18.81 -19.99 3.33
N TYR A 123 19.75 -19.33 2.64
CA TYR A 123 19.67 -19.13 1.20
C TYR A 123 19.81 -20.44 0.41
N GLY A 124 19.23 -20.43 -0.78
CA GLY A 124 19.20 -21.56 -1.71
C GLY A 124 17.79 -22.14 -1.86
N GLN A 125 17.68 -23.28 -2.54
CA GLN A 125 16.40 -23.94 -2.82
C GLN A 125 15.92 -24.81 -1.64
N LYS A 126 15.87 -24.20 -0.44
CA LYS A 126 15.47 -24.87 0.82
C LYS A 126 14.12 -24.40 1.33
N PHE A 127 13.83 -23.12 1.14
CA PHE A 127 12.61 -22.46 1.62
C PHE A 127 12.01 -21.63 0.50
N ARG A 128 10.69 -21.60 0.40
CA ARG A 128 9.97 -20.65 -0.45
C ARG A 128 9.69 -19.38 0.34
N VAL A 129 9.70 -18.25 -0.35
CA VAL A 129 9.38 -16.95 0.22
C VAL A 129 7.88 -16.87 0.46
N VAL A 130 7.49 -16.35 1.61
CA VAL A 130 6.11 -15.90 1.89
C VAL A 130 6.10 -14.43 2.24
N ARG A 131 4.99 -13.75 1.93
CA ARG A 131 4.85 -12.29 2.10
C ARG A 131 3.53 -11.94 2.78
N GLY A 132 3.42 -10.71 3.30
CA GLY A 132 2.16 -10.17 3.85
C GLY A 132 1.97 -10.26 5.38
N GLY A 133 2.72 -11.09 6.10
CA GLY A 133 2.44 -11.33 7.53
C GLY A 133 1.16 -12.15 7.74
N SER A 134 0.70 -12.33 8.97
CA SER A 134 -0.56 -13.04 9.24
C SER A 134 -1.17 -12.65 10.58
N TRP A 135 -2.35 -13.20 10.88
CA TRP A 135 -3.04 -13.01 12.16
C TRP A 135 -2.27 -13.51 13.39
N ASP A 136 -1.29 -14.40 13.19
CA ASP A 136 -0.48 -15.05 14.24
C ASP A 136 0.92 -14.42 14.38
N TYR A 137 1.14 -13.28 13.71
CA TYR A 137 2.41 -12.57 13.71
C TYR A 137 2.20 -11.09 13.98
N PRO A 138 3.17 -10.42 14.61
CA PRO A 138 3.03 -9.02 14.95
C PRO A 138 3.09 -8.15 13.69
N ALA A 139 2.53 -6.94 13.76
CA ALA A 139 2.34 -6.05 12.62
C ALA A 139 3.62 -5.73 11.84
N GLN A 140 4.80 -5.82 12.46
CA GLN A 140 6.08 -5.63 11.76
C GLN A 140 6.34 -6.72 10.71
N SER A 141 5.74 -7.90 10.89
CA SER A 141 5.77 -9.00 9.92
C SER A 141 4.89 -8.73 8.71
N ALA A 142 3.87 -7.88 8.86
CA ALA A 142 2.95 -7.50 7.79
C ALA A 142 3.45 -6.32 6.92
N ARG A 143 4.69 -5.89 7.11
CA ARG A 143 5.28 -4.82 6.30
C ARG A 143 5.53 -5.29 4.86
N ILE A 144 5.40 -4.36 3.90
CA ILE A 144 5.62 -4.57 2.47
C ILE A 144 6.93 -5.29 2.19
N SER A 145 8.04 -4.94 2.85
CA SER A 145 9.36 -5.51 2.58
C SER A 145 9.69 -6.76 3.43
N CYS A 146 8.79 -7.16 4.33
CA CYS A 146 9.07 -8.27 5.23
C CYS A 146 9.01 -9.62 4.51
N ARG A 147 10.05 -10.43 4.68
CA ARG A 147 10.20 -11.72 4.00
C ARG A 147 10.08 -12.86 5.01
N GLY A 148 8.95 -13.54 5.01
CA GLY A 148 8.84 -14.84 5.66
C GLY A 148 9.41 -15.95 4.78
N ARG A 149 9.63 -17.12 5.36
CA ARG A 149 10.08 -18.31 4.61
C ARG A 149 9.66 -19.59 5.32
N TYR A 150 9.25 -20.59 4.55
CA TYR A 150 8.87 -21.91 5.04
C TYR A 150 9.34 -22.99 4.07
N LYS A 151 9.51 -24.22 4.54
CA LYS A 151 9.82 -25.33 3.63
C LYS A 151 8.61 -25.58 2.72
N PRO A 152 8.81 -25.99 1.45
CA PRO A 152 7.70 -26.11 0.49
C PRO A 152 6.57 -27.04 0.92
N ASP A 153 6.86 -28.04 1.76
CA ASP A 153 5.95 -29.07 2.26
C ASP A 153 5.19 -28.65 3.54
N GLU A 154 5.55 -27.52 4.15
CA GLU A 154 4.89 -27.04 5.36
C GLU A 154 3.45 -26.58 5.11
N ARG A 155 2.59 -26.84 6.09
CA ARG A 155 1.20 -26.39 6.16
C ARG A 155 0.97 -25.74 7.51
N ARG A 156 0.40 -24.54 7.53
CA ARG A 156 0.12 -23.77 8.76
C ARG A 156 -1.26 -23.11 8.68
N ALA A 157 -1.90 -22.92 9.83
CA ALA A 157 -3.22 -22.29 9.94
C ALA A 157 -3.23 -20.78 9.57
N TYR A 158 -2.06 -20.21 9.29
CA TYR A 158 -1.86 -18.83 8.88
C TYR A 158 -1.15 -18.72 7.53
N LEU A 159 -1.04 -19.83 6.78
CA LEU A 159 -0.30 -19.90 5.52
C LEU A 159 -1.24 -20.26 4.37
N GLY A 160 -1.47 -19.29 3.51
CA GLY A 160 -2.31 -19.35 2.32
C GLY A 160 -1.56 -18.88 1.08
N PHE A 161 -2.27 -18.35 0.10
CA PHE A 161 -1.68 -17.85 -1.15
C PHE A 161 -2.65 -16.94 -1.89
N ARG A 162 -2.13 -16.27 -2.92
CA ARG A 162 -2.92 -15.66 -3.99
C ARG A 162 -2.42 -16.12 -5.35
N ALA A 163 -3.32 -16.17 -6.32
CA ALA A 163 -2.97 -16.44 -7.71
C ALA A 163 -2.64 -15.13 -8.45
N ALA A 164 -1.68 -15.21 -9.36
CA ALA A 164 -1.37 -14.18 -10.34
C ALA A 164 -1.75 -14.71 -11.72
N LEU A 165 -2.41 -13.86 -12.51
CA LEU A 165 -2.69 -14.11 -13.91
C LEU A 165 -1.54 -13.55 -14.75
N GLU A 166 -0.96 -14.39 -15.60
CA GLU A 166 0.01 -13.95 -16.59
C GLU A 166 -0.74 -13.43 -17.82
N THR A 167 -0.67 -12.11 -18.02
CA THR A 167 -1.19 -11.50 -19.23
C THR A 167 -0.07 -11.44 -20.27
N PRO A 168 -0.34 -11.80 -21.54
CA PRO A 168 0.54 -11.41 -22.62
C PRO A 168 0.74 -9.91 -22.52
N LEU A 169 1.99 -9.44 -22.62
CA LEU A 169 2.25 -8.03 -22.80
C LEU A 169 1.39 -7.59 -23.99
N GLN A 170 0.33 -6.84 -23.73
CA GLN A 170 -0.33 -6.12 -24.81
C GLN A 170 0.78 -5.29 -25.42
N LYS A 171 1.02 -5.47 -26.73
CA LYS A 171 1.72 -4.45 -27.50
C LYS A 171 0.84 -3.22 -27.33
N VAL A 172 1.18 -2.41 -26.34
CA VAL A 172 0.64 -1.08 -26.23
C VAL A 172 1.17 -0.42 -27.49
N ASP A 173 0.30 -0.18 -28.47
CA ASP A 173 0.60 0.81 -29.51
C ASP A 173 1.14 2.00 -28.75
N ALA A 174 2.37 2.38 -29.07
CA ALA A 174 3.25 3.20 -28.25
C ALA A 174 2.43 4.16 -27.39
N ALA A 175 2.45 3.94 -26.07
CA ALA A 175 1.96 4.95 -25.14
C ALA A 175 2.52 6.30 -25.61
N PRO A 176 1.72 7.38 -25.65
CA PRO A 176 2.23 8.69 -26.05
C PRO A 176 3.54 8.90 -25.30
N GLU A 177 4.62 9.11 -26.05
CA GLU A 177 6.00 9.07 -25.56
C GLU A 177 6.07 9.65 -24.16
N GLU A 178 6.64 8.89 -23.22
CA GLU A 178 7.08 9.49 -21.96
C GLU A 178 7.83 10.77 -22.31
N PRO A 179 7.47 11.94 -21.72
CA PRO A 179 8.19 13.16 -21.99
C PRO A 179 9.69 12.89 -21.77
N PRO A 180 10.56 13.35 -22.69
CA PRO A 180 11.91 12.83 -22.82
C PRO A 180 12.61 12.86 -21.47
N LYS A 181 13.17 11.71 -21.07
CA LYS A 181 14.06 11.61 -19.91
C LYS A 181 15.09 12.76 -19.99
N PRO A 182 15.23 13.59 -18.94
CA PRO A 182 16.23 14.63 -18.94
C PRO A 182 17.60 13.98 -19.17
N LYS A 183 18.29 14.42 -20.24
CA LYS A 183 19.65 14.00 -20.54
C LYS A 183 20.53 14.25 -19.31
N ASP A 184 21.32 13.23 -18.99
CA ASP A 184 22.42 13.18 -18.02
C ASP A 184 22.71 14.52 -17.32
N ALA A 185 22.00 14.75 -16.23
CA ALA A 185 22.46 15.66 -15.20
C ALA A 185 23.15 14.80 -14.14
N GLU A 186 24.45 15.04 -13.94
CA GLU A 186 25.20 14.57 -12.78
C GLU A 186 24.35 14.72 -11.50
N PRO A 187 24.52 13.86 -10.47
CA PRO A 187 23.71 13.89 -9.26
C PRO A 187 23.82 15.24 -8.56
N GLY A 188 22.90 16.14 -8.92
CA GLY A 188 22.77 17.47 -8.39
C GLY A 188 22.04 17.41 -7.06
N ILE A 189 22.69 17.92 -6.03
CA ILE A 189 22.12 18.24 -4.72
C ILE A 189 20.69 18.82 -4.90
N PRO A 190 19.66 18.34 -4.18
CA PRO A 190 18.28 18.77 -4.38
C PRO A 190 18.17 20.30 -4.24
N LYS A 191 17.79 20.98 -5.33
CA LYS A 191 17.57 22.43 -5.33
C LYS A 191 16.38 22.72 -4.40
N LYS A 192 16.63 23.43 -3.30
CA LYS A 192 15.59 23.96 -2.41
C LYS A 192 14.57 24.75 -3.25
N GLN A 193 13.33 24.28 -3.31
CA GLN A 193 12.24 25.05 -3.92
C GLN A 193 12.04 26.35 -3.15
N ARG A 194 11.85 27.47 -3.86
CA ARG A 194 11.66 28.79 -3.24
C ARG A 194 10.43 28.76 -2.32
N PRO A 195 10.50 29.32 -1.10
CA PRO A 195 9.33 29.46 -0.22
C PRO A 195 8.22 30.29 -0.87
N LEU A 196 6.97 29.80 -0.80
CA LEU A 196 5.79 30.49 -1.30
C LEU A 196 5.58 31.80 -0.54
N GLN A 197 5.53 32.92 -1.24
CA GLN A 197 5.31 34.23 -0.62
C GLN A 197 3.81 34.52 -0.49
N PRO A 198 3.35 35.18 0.59
CA PRO A 198 1.92 35.43 0.81
C PRO A 198 1.23 36.17 -0.34
N LYS A 199 1.95 37.07 -1.01
CA LYS A 199 1.48 37.88 -2.13
C LYS A 199 1.25 37.09 -3.43
N ASP A 200 1.87 35.93 -3.55
CA ASP A 200 1.84 35.11 -4.78
C ASP A 200 0.75 34.01 -4.70
N ILE A 201 0.03 33.92 -3.57
CA ILE A 201 -0.97 32.88 -3.30
C ILE A 201 -2.38 33.43 -3.53
N ASP A 202 -3.05 32.91 -4.57
CA ASP A 202 -4.47 33.16 -4.80
C ASP A 202 -5.31 32.32 -3.83
N HIS A 203 -6.02 32.98 -2.91
CA HIS A 203 -6.83 32.32 -1.88
C HIS A 203 -8.03 31.55 -2.41
N VAL A 204 -8.61 32.00 -3.54
CA VAL A 204 -9.76 31.33 -4.17
C VAL A 204 -9.25 30.04 -4.81
N LYS A 205 -8.13 30.13 -5.52
CA LYS A 205 -7.45 28.98 -6.11
C LYS A 205 -6.96 27.99 -5.04
N LEU A 206 -6.33 28.49 -3.98
CA LEU A 206 -5.86 27.66 -2.86
C LEU A 206 -7.01 26.87 -2.22
N ARG A 207 -8.15 27.52 -1.96
CA ARG A 207 -9.36 26.84 -1.47
C ARG A 207 -9.80 25.74 -2.43
N GLN A 208 -9.85 26.03 -3.73
CA GLN A 208 -10.30 25.06 -4.73
C GLN A 208 -9.35 23.86 -4.79
N LEU A 209 -8.03 24.10 -4.78
CA LEU A 209 -7.02 23.04 -4.71
C LEU A 209 -7.14 22.19 -3.45
N ILE A 210 -7.43 22.79 -2.29
CA ILE A 210 -7.69 22.03 -1.06
C ILE A 210 -8.94 21.13 -1.23
N ILE A 211 -10.01 21.63 -1.84
CA ILE A 211 -11.24 20.86 -2.08
C ILE A 211 -10.99 19.71 -3.06
N ASP A 212 -10.19 19.93 -4.09
CA ASP A 212 -9.96 18.96 -5.16
C ASP A 212 -8.99 17.85 -4.74
N TYR A 213 -7.98 18.19 -3.93
CA TYR A 213 -6.85 17.28 -3.63
C TYR A 213 -6.81 16.72 -2.20
N PHE A 214 -7.71 17.15 -1.32
CA PHE A 214 -7.86 16.59 0.02
C PHE A 214 -9.27 16.03 0.18
N ASP A 215 -9.39 14.84 0.74
CA ASP A 215 -10.67 14.36 1.25
C ASP A 215 -11.00 14.96 2.64
N LYS A 216 -12.12 14.55 3.25
CA LYS A 216 -12.57 15.11 4.53
C LYS A 216 -11.61 14.77 5.68
N GLU A 217 -11.07 13.57 5.71
CA GLU A 217 -10.17 13.12 6.78
C GLU A 217 -8.76 13.66 6.55
N GLU A 218 -8.29 13.73 5.31
CA GLU A 218 -7.03 14.39 4.97
C GLU A 218 -7.06 15.89 5.31
N LEU A 219 -8.19 16.57 5.11
CA LEU A 219 -8.37 17.95 5.54
C LEU A 219 -8.34 18.08 7.07
N ARG A 220 -8.86 17.07 7.79
CA ARG A 220 -8.82 16.99 9.25
C ARG A 220 -7.39 16.81 9.76
N THR A 221 -6.63 15.93 9.14
CA THR A 221 -5.20 15.73 9.41
C THR A 221 -4.38 16.98 9.09
N LEU A 222 -4.65 17.63 7.95
CA LEU A 222 -4.00 18.90 7.61
C LEU A 222 -4.25 19.97 8.67
N CYS A 223 -5.48 20.05 9.21
CA CYS A 223 -5.79 20.97 10.31
C CYS A 223 -5.03 20.61 11.58
N PHE A 224 -5.00 19.32 11.95
CA PHE A 224 -4.27 18.84 13.13
C PHE A 224 -2.78 19.19 13.08
N ASP A 225 -2.12 18.91 11.95
CA ASP A 225 -0.68 19.18 11.75
C ASP A 225 -0.37 20.68 11.73
N LEU A 226 -1.37 21.50 11.42
CA LEU A 226 -1.33 22.96 11.47
C LEU A 226 -1.78 23.51 12.82
N GLU A 227 -1.99 22.65 13.82
CA GLU A 227 -2.48 22.99 15.16
C GLU A 227 -3.81 23.77 15.13
N VAL A 228 -4.66 23.46 14.13
CA VAL A 228 -6.01 23.99 14.00
C VAL A 228 -7.01 22.90 14.36
N ASP A 229 -7.87 23.18 15.33
CA ASP A 229 -8.99 22.29 15.63
C ASP A 229 -10.00 22.31 14.48
N TYR A 230 -10.06 21.21 13.74
CA TYR A 230 -10.96 21.03 12.61
C TYR A 230 -12.43 21.21 13.00
N ASP A 231 -12.83 20.79 14.21
CA ASP A 231 -14.22 20.85 14.64
C ASP A 231 -14.64 22.29 15.00
N SER A 232 -13.68 23.13 15.39
CA SER A 232 -13.88 24.57 15.61
C SER A 232 -14.10 25.40 14.33
N LEU A 233 -13.70 24.88 13.16
CA LEU A 233 -13.91 25.56 11.87
C LEU A 233 -15.40 25.69 11.54
N ARG A 234 -15.82 26.85 11.04
CA ARG A 234 -17.21 27.16 10.74
C ARG A 234 -17.70 26.45 9.48
N GLY A 235 -18.93 25.94 9.57
CA GLY A 235 -19.66 25.34 8.45
C GLY A 235 -19.49 23.84 8.33
N GLU A 236 -20.54 23.20 7.82
CA GLU A 236 -20.63 21.75 7.69
C GLU A 236 -20.14 21.28 6.32
N GLY A 237 -19.40 20.16 6.32
CA GLY A 237 -18.86 19.56 5.10
C GLY A 237 -17.52 20.13 4.62
N LYS A 238 -16.84 19.34 3.78
CA LYS A 238 -15.45 19.56 3.34
C LYS A 238 -15.22 20.94 2.72
N ALA A 239 -16.11 21.37 1.82
CA ALA A 239 -15.97 22.65 1.12
C ALA A 239 -16.14 23.86 2.05
N ALA A 240 -17.03 23.76 3.05
CA ALA A 240 -17.23 24.80 4.05
C ALA A 240 -16.03 24.88 5.01
N LYS A 241 -15.53 23.72 5.45
CA LYS A 241 -14.34 23.60 6.31
C LYS A 241 -13.07 24.11 5.61
N ALA A 242 -12.84 23.76 4.34
CA ALA A 242 -11.72 24.27 3.55
C ALA A 242 -11.77 25.80 3.38
N ARG A 243 -12.96 26.36 3.16
CA ARG A 243 -13.16 27.82 3.09
C ARG A 243 -12.83 28.51 4.42
N ASP A 244 -13.29 27.96 5.53
CA ASP A 244 -13.03 28.56 6.84
C ASP A 244 -11.58 28.40 7.29
N LEU A 245 -10.91 27.29 6.94
CA LEU A 245 -9.48 27.10 7.15
C LEU A 245 -8.64 28.17 6.43
N VAL A 246 -8.92 28.42 5.15
CA VAL A 246 -8.26 29.50 4.39
C VAL A 246 -8.53 30.86 5.05
N ALA A 247 -9.76 31.13 5.49
CA ALA A 247 -10.11 32.37 6.17
C ALA A 247 -9.44 32.51 7.56
N TYR A 248 -9.23 31.42 8.27
CA TYR A 248 -8.50 31.37 9.54
C TYR A 248 -7.03 31.74 9.32
N PHE A 249 -6.35 31.12 8.36
CA PHE A 249 -4.96 31.41 8.03
C PHE A 249 -4.72 32.79 7.44
N LYS A 250 -5.74 33.44 6.87
CA LYS A 250 -5.65 34.86 6.48
C LYS A 250 -5.71 35.82 7.67
N ARG A 251 -6.43 35.45 8.73
CA ARG A 251 -6.73 36.35 9.86
C ARG A 251 -5.75 36.20 11.00
N ASN A 252 -5.34 34.96 11.28
CA ASN A 252 -4.66 34.60 12.52
C ASN A 252 -3.24 34.08 12.31
N ARG A 253 -2.87 33.67 11.09
CA ARG A 253 -1.58 33.04 10.75
C ARG A 253 -1.08 33.49 9.38
N SER A 254 -0.08 32.81 8.83
CA SER A 254 0.45 33.08 7.49
C SER A 254 -0.24 32.21 6.44
N ILE A 255 -0.79 32.80 5.38
CA ILE A 255 -1.38 32.00 4.30
C ILE A 255 -0.36 31.11 3.58
N SER A 256 0.91 31.55 3.55
CA SER A 256 2.02 30.74 3.03
C SER A 256 2.25 29.48 3.84
N GLU A 257 1.99 29.51 5.15
CA GLU A 257 2.13 28.32 5.99
C GLU A 257 1.13 27.24 5.59
N LEU A 258 -0.13 27.61 5.36
CA LEU A 258 -1.14 26.69 4.85
C LEU A 258 -0.77 26.18 3.45
N ALA A 259 -0.35 27.07 2.54
CA ALA A 259 0.02 26.68 1.19
C ALA A 259 1.26 25.77 1.15
N GLU A 260 2.25 26.00 2.02
CA GLU A 260 3.42 25.14 2.19
C GLU A 260 3.05 23.78 2.77
N ALA A 261 2.18 23.74 3.78
CA ALA A 261 1.68 22.48 4.33
C ALA A 261 0.92 21.67 3.27
N CYS A 262 0.14 22.33 2.41
CA CYS A 262 -0.47 21.70 1.26
C CYS A 262 0.57 21.23 0.22
N ARG A 263 1.56 22.07 -0.10
CA ARG A 263 2.66 21.76 -1.04
C ARG A 263 3.51 20.58 -0.60
N GLN A 264 3.77 20.44 0.69
CA GLN A 264 4.48 19.29 1.25
C GLN A 264 3.68 17.99 1.07
N ARG A 265 2.36 18.03 1.22
CA ARG A 265 1.47 16.86 1.06
C ARG A 265 1.13 16.55 -0.39
N ARG A 266 1.28 17.53 -1.30
CA ARG A 266 0.93 17.46 -2.72
C ARG A 266 1.97 18.23 -3.55
N SER A 267 3.21 17.76 -3.55
CA SER A 267 4.33 18.42 -4.23
C SER A 267 4.23 18.48 -5.76
N HIS A 268 3.32 17.70 -6.34
CA HIS A 268 3.00 17.68 -7.77
C HIS A 268 1.97 18.75 -8.19
N VAL A 269 1.29 19.38 -7.23
CA VAL A 269 0.27 20.43 -7.49
C VAL A 269 0.94 21.81 -7.44
N SER A 270 0.52 22.70 -8.33
CA SER A 270 1.00 24.10 -8.35
C SER A 270 0.14 24.94 -7.39
N TRP A 271 0.68 25.14 -6.18
CA TRP A 271 0.06 25.82 -5.04
C TRP A 271 0.17 27.35 -5.09
#